data_AF-A0A511H8T1-F1
#
_entry.id   AF-A0A511H8T1-F1
#
_cell.length_a   1.000
_cell.length_b   1.000
_cell.length_c   1.000
_cell.angle_alpha   90.00
_cell.angle_beta   90.00
_cell.angle_gamma   90.00
#
_symmetry.space_group_name_H-M   'P 1'
#
loop_
_entity.id
_entity.type
_entity.pdbx_description
1 polymer ?
#
loop_
_entity_poly.entity_id
_entity_poly.type
_entity_poly.pdbx_seq_one_letter_code
_entity_poly.pdbx_strand_id
1 'polypeptide(L)'
;MPQTKLEARKALGTTGFQVSPLCLGGNVFGWTADEATSFAVLDAFVDNGGNFIDTADVYSSWVPGNRGGESETLIGKWMKSRGARERVVIATKVGSQTELGKGLGREHIQRSVEASLRRLQVDVIDLYYAHYEDLDTPVEETMAAFDALVRAGKVRALGTSNHSPQRLTESLEVSRRNNLARYAVLQPHYNLVERKNFESSLRGICEREGLVVAPYFALASGFLTGKYRKDQPPPKSARAEGVLKQYGNARGWAVIDALDAVTRRHPGANFAQVALAWLAAQPTIVAPIASATSASQTQELLGAFTLQLTEEDLRALDVASSREA
;
A
#
# COMPACT_ATOMS: atom_id res chain seq x y z
N MET A 1 9.24 27.75 1.50
CA MET A 1 9.73 27.39 2.85
C MET A 1 10.39 26.02 2.75
N PRO A 2 11.55 25.76 3.38
CA PRO A 2 12.10 24.41 3.40
C PRO A 2 11.06 23.50 4.09
N GLN A 3 10.56 22.52 3.35
CA GLN A 3 9.56 21.58 3.84
C GLN A 3 10.24 20.74 4.93
N THR A 4 9.70 20.73 6.15
CA THR A 4 10.24 19.95 7.26
C THR A 4 10.25 18.48 6.86
N LYS A 5 11.39 17.80 7.04
CA LYS A 5 11.49 16.36 6.76
C LYS A 5 10.48 15.60 7.63
N LEU A 6 9.94 14.51 7.10
CA LEU A 6 9.00 13.65 7.83
C LEU A 6 9.74 12.86 8.92
N GLU A 7 9.65 13.35 10.16
CA GLU A 7 10.26 12.69 11.32
C GLU A 7 9.33 11.66 11.98
N ALA A 8 8.02 11.79 11.79
CA ALA A 8 7.05 10.87 12.38
C ALA A 8 7.33 9.43 11.95
N ARG A 9 7.34 8.53 12.92
CA ARG A 9 7.45 7.08 12.73
C ARG A 9 6.31 6.39 13.47
N LYS A 10 5.83 5.30 12.88
CA LYS A 10 4.86 4.41 13.51
C LYS A 10 5.41 2.99 13.56
N ALA A 11 5.13 2.28 14.63
CA ALA A 11 5.43 0.86 14.71
C ALA A 11 4.62 0.10 13.65
N LEU A 12 5.29 -0.74 12.87
CA LEU A 12 4.64 -1.63 11.91
C LEU A 12 4.14 -2.87 12.64
N GLY A 13 3.10 -2.70 13.45
CA GLY A 13 2.53 -3.77 14.29
C GLY A 13 3.59 -4.38 15.21
N THR A 14 3.62 -5.70 15.29
CA THR A 14 4.54 -6.45 16.15
C THR A 14 5.87 -6.81 15.47
N THR A 15 6.15 -6.26 14.28
CA THR A 15 7.31 -6.64 13.46
C THR A 15 8.66 -6.11 13.98
N GLY A 16 8.62 -5.13 14.89
CA GLY A 16 9.80 -4.41 15.36
C GLY A 16 10.27 -3.27 14.44
N PHE A 17 9.68 -3.12 13.25
CA PHE A 17 10.01 -2.01 12.34
C PHE A 17 9.31 -0.70 12.72
N GLN A 18 10.00 0.40 12.45
CA GLN A 18 9.46 1.76 12.50
C GLN A 18 9.37 2.32 11.09
N VAL A 19 8.15 2.63 10.64
CA VAL A 19 7.87 3.09 9.28
C VAL A 19 7.39 4.54 9.24
N SER A 20 7.67 5.23 8.13
CA SER A 20 7.04 6.49 7.79
C SER A 20 5.52 6.28 7.67
N PRO A 21 4.70 7.28 8.04
CA PRO A 21 3.24 7.18 7.93
C PRO A 21 2.73 7.17 6.48
N LEU A 22 3.60 7.31 5.48
CA LEU A 22 3.35 6.99 4.09
C LEU A 22 4.10 5.72 3.69
N CYS A 23 3.43 4.82 2.98
CA CYS A 23 4.07 3.73 2.25
C CYS A 23 4.09 4.10 0.76
N LEU A 24 5.27 4.14 0.16
CA LEU A 24 5.42 4.46 -1.26
C LEU A 24 5.12 3.23 -2.12
N GLY A 25 4.07 3.31 -2.92
CA GLY A 25 3.69 2.25 -3.86
C GLY A 25 4.58 2.24 -5.11
N GLY A 26 5.20 1.09 -5.38
CA GLY A 26 6.10 0.87 -6.51
C GLY A 26 5.42 0.40 -7.80
N ASN A 27 4.09 0.30 -7.84
CA ASN A 27 3.33 -0.21 -9.00
C ASN A 27 3.45 0.65 -10.28
N VAL A 28 4.06 1.83 -10.19
CA VAL A 28 4.32 2.72 -11.34
C VAL A 28 5.73 2.56 -11.93
N PHE A 29 6.66 1.96 -11.19
CA PHE A 29 8.06 1.81 -11.60
C PHE A 29 8.18 0.73 -12.67
N GLY A 30 8.75 1.09 -13.82
CA GLY A 30 8.80 0.21 -15.00
C GLY A 30 7.50 0.22 -15.82
N TRP A 31 6.61 1.18 -15.53
CA TRP A 31 5.40 1.44 -16.29
C TRP A 31 5.26 2.93 -16.63
N THR A 32 4.59 3.70 -15.77
CA THR A 32 4.38 5.14 -15.97
C THR A 32 5.53 5.99 -15.42
N ALA A 33 6.49 5.37 -14.75
CA ALA A 33 7.78 5.96 -14.39
C ALA A 33 8.89 5.05 -14.96
N ASP A 34 9.73 5.61 -15.82
CA ASP A 34 10.95 4.95 -16.30
C ASP A 34 12.00 4.85 -15.19
N GLU A 35 13.18 4.30 -15.48
CA GLU A 35 14.23 4.11 -14.47
C GLU A 35 14.67 5.43 -13.83
N ALA A 36 14.94 6.46 -14.65
CA ALA A 36 15.36 7.78 -14.16
C ALA A 36 14.28 8.42 -13.26
N THR A 37 13.02 8.37 -13.68
CA THR A 37 11.89 8.91 -12.92
C THR A 37 11.68 8.13 -11.63
N SER A 38 11.77 6.80 -11.68
CA SER A 38 11.62 5.93 -10.51
C SER A 38 12.70 6.25 -9.47
N PHE A 39 13.94 6.44 -9.90
CA PHE A 39 15.05 6.80 -9.01
C PHE A 39 14.84 8.19 -8.40
N ALA A 40 14.40 9.18 -9.20
CA ALA A 40 14.11 10.52 -8.69
C ALA A 40 12.96 10.51 -7.65
N VAL A 41 11.93 9.68 -7.86
CA VAL A 41 10.83 9.50 -6.90
C VAL A 41 11.32 8.85 -5.61
N LEU A 42 12.13 7.79 -5.70
CA LEU A 42 12.70 7.08 -4.54
C LEU A 42 13.68 7.96 -3.76
N ASP A 43 14.57 8.67 -4.45
CA ASP A 43 15.49 9.66 -3.88
C ASP A 43 14.69 10.74 -3.12
N ALA A 44 13.69 11.35 -3.77
CA ALA A 44 12.83 12.35 -3.13
C ALA A 44 12.07 11.81 -1.91
N PHE A 45 11.61 10.55 -1.95
CA PHE A 45 10.89 9.94 -0.83
C PHE A 45 11.80 9.78 0.39
N VAL A 46 12.96 9.16 0.21
CA VAL A 46 13.86 8.85 1.33
C VAL A 46 14.58 10.10 1.85
N ASP A 47 14.91 11.06 0.98
CA ASP A 47 15.55 12.31 1.41
C ASP A 47 14.62 13.20 2.24
N ASN A 48 13.31 13.05 2.06
CA ASN A 48 12.27 13.71 2.86
C ASN A 48 11.75 12.86 4.03
N GLY A 49 12.47 11.78 4.40
CA GLY A 49 12.21 11.01 5.60
C GLY A 49 11.24 9.84 5.42
N GLY A 50 10.81 9.53 4.19
CA GLY A 50 10.14 8.27 3.87
C GLY A 50 11.06 7.07 4.05
N ASN A 51 10.53 5.92 4.47
CA ASN A 51 11.32 4.69 4.54
C ASN A 51 10.55 3.41 4.21
N PHE A 52 9.24 3.45 4.01
CA PHE A 52 8.45 2.25 3.73
C PHE A 52 8.06 2.18 2.26
N ILE A 53 8.52 1.14 1.56
CA ILE A 53 8.33 0.97 0.12
C ILE A 53 7.62 -0.36 -0.14
N ASP A 54 6.55 -0.32 -0.92
CA ASP A 54 5.77 -1.49 -1.31
C ASP A 54 5.95 -1.80 -2.80
N THR A 55 6.22 -3.06 -3.14
CA THR A 55 6.26 -3.57 -4.51
C THR A 55 5.66 -4.97 -4.56
N ALA A 56 5.71 -5.67 -5.70
CA ALA A 56 5.26 -7.06 -5.83
C ALA A 56 6.00 -7.76 -6.98
N ASP A 57 6.12 -9.08 -6.88
CA ASP A 57 6.68 -9.95 -7.92
C ASP A 57 5.98 -9.82 -9.29
N VAL A 58 4.69 -9.48 -9.29
CA VAL A 58 3.88 -9.28 -10.49
C VAL A 58 3.99 -7.88 -11.08
N TYR A 59 4.57 -6.90 -10.38
CA TYR A 59 4.60 -5.51 -10.86
C TYR A 59 5.69 -5.34 -11.94
N SER A 60 5.36 -5.02 -13.20
CA SER A 60 4.06 -4.58 -13.77
C SER A 60 3.66 -5.39 -15.01
N SER A 61 3.26 -6.65 -14.81
CA SER A 61 2.92 -7.62 -15.86
C SER A 61 1.72 -7.25 -16.75
N TRP A 62 0.87 -6.30 -16.32
CA TRP A 62 -0.25 -5.79 -17.12
C TRP A 62 0.17 -4.87 -18.27
N VAL A 63 1.46 -4.51 -18.34
CA VAL A 63 2.00 -3.63 -19.38
C VAL A 63 2.53 -4.48 -20.54
N PRO A 64 2.13 -4.19 -21.80
CA PRO A 64 2.68 -4.88 -22.96
C PRO A 64 4.21 -4.81 -22.99
N GLY A 65 4.87 -5.97 -23.05
CA GLY A 65 6.34 -6.10 -23.05
C GLY A 65 6.96 -6.39 -21.68
N ASN A 66 6.21 -6.16 -20.59
CA ASN A 66 6.64 -6.53 -19.25
C ASN A 66 6.27 -7.99 -18.93
N ARG A 67 6.97 -8.57 -17.95
CA ARG A 67 6.83 -9.96 -17.49
C ARG A 67 6.50 -10.05 -15.98
N GLY A 68 6.62 -8.95 -15.25
CA GLY A 68 6.50 -8.90 -13.79
C GLY A 68 7.88 -8.88 -13.12
N GLY A 69 7.98 -8.13 -12.02
CA GLY A 69 9.21 -7.94 -11.26
C GLY A 69 10.04 -6.74 -11.73
N GLU A 70 9.56 -5.95 -12.71
CA GLU A 70 10.19 -4.71 -13.14
C GLU A 70 10.33 -3.73 -11.98
N SER A 71 9.30 -3.59 -11.16
CA SER A 71 9.31 -2.69 -10.00
C SER A 71 10.37 -3.11 -8.98
N GLU A 72 10.42 -4.40 -8.63
CA GLU A 72 11.46 -4.95 -7.75
C GLU A 72 12.86 -4.74 -8.31
N THR A 73 13.04 -4.96 -9.62
CA THR A 73 14.34 -4.79 -10.29
C THR A 73 14.81 -3.34 -10.21
N LEU A 74 13.92 -2.39 -10.46
CA LEU A 74 14.24 -0.96 -10.37
C LEU A 74 14.55 -0.52 -8.94
N ILE A 75 13.75 -0.96 -7.96
CA ILE A 75 14.01 -0.68 -6.54
C ILE A 75 15.34 -1.29 -6.11
N GLY A 76 15.65 -2.52 -6.53
CA GLY A 76 16.93 -3.17 -6.22
C GLY A 76 18.13 -2.45 -6.82
N LYS A 77 18.07 -2.06 -8.10
CA LYS A 77 19.11 -1.24 -8.73
C LYS A 77 19.28 0.09 -8.01
N TRP A 78 18.18 0.76 -7.65
CA TRP A 78 18.22 2.01 -6.90
C TRP A 78 18.91 1.83 -5.55
N MET A 79 18.46 0.85 -4.74
CA MET A 79 19.04 0.57 -3.42
C MET A 79 20.53 0.32 -3.50
N LYS A 80 20.98 -0.50 -4.46
CA LYS A 80 22.40 -0.77 -4.69
C LYS A 80 23.17 0.47 -5.10
N SER A 81 22.63 1.27 -6.02
CA SER A 81 23.29 2.49 -6.51
C SER A 81 23.43 3.59 -5.46
N ARG A 82 22.53 3.63 -4.46
CA ARG A 82 22.50 4.66 -3.41
C ARG A 82 23.00 4.17 -2.05
N GLY A 83 23.28 2.89 -1.90
CA GLY A 83 23.53 2.29 -0.58
C GLY A 83 22.33 2.43 0.36
N ALA A 84 21.10 2.35 -0.18
CA ALA A 84 19.89 2.72 0.56
C ALA A 84 19.21 1.57 1.30
N ARG A 85 19.72 0.33 1.20
CA ARG A 85 19.06 -0.86 1.79
C ARG A 85 18.74 -0.72 3.28
N GLU A 86 19.68 -0.20 4.08
CA GLU A 86 19.50 -0.02 5.52
C GLU A 86 18.62 1.20 5.87
N ARG A 87 18.32 2.06 4.90
CA ARG A 87 17.47 3.25 5.10
C ARG A 87 15.98 2.95 4.89
N VAL A 88 15.63 1.77 4.40
CA VAL A 88 14.26 1.44 3.98
C VAL A 88 13.78 0.10 4.56
N VAL A 89 12.47 0.03 4.79
CA VAL A 89 11.70 -1.18 4.99
C VAL A 89 11.10 -1.56 3.63
N ILE A 90 11.56 -2.66 3.05
CA ILE A 90 11.06 -3.15 1.76
C ILE A 90 9.98 -4.22 1.93
N ALA A 91 8.80 -3.93 1.39
CA ALA A 91 7.70 -4.85 1.27
C ALA A 91 7.58 -5.38 -0.16
N THR A 92 7.45 -6.70 -0.32
CA THR A 92 7.03 -7.32 -1.58
C THR A 92 6.01 -8.42 -1.34
N LYS A 93 5.48 -9.03 -2.41
CA LYS A 93 4.32 -9.93 -2.36
C LYS A 93 4.48 -11.12 -3.29
N VAL A 94 3.75 -12.17 -2.97
CA VAL A 94 3.62 -13.41 -3.77
C VAL A 94 2.18 -13.85 -3.91
N GLY A 95 1.89 -14.55 -4.99
CA GLY A 95 0.65 -15.30 -5.18
C GLY A 95 -0.26 -14.77 -6.30
N SER A 96 0.11 -13.63 -6.90
CA SER A 96 -0.47 -13.23 -8.19
C SER A 96 0.10 -14.06 -9.34
N GLN A 97 -0.51 -13.96 -10.52
CA GLN A 97 -0.03 -14.67 -11.70
C GLN A 97 1.28 -14.03 -12.20
N THR A 98 2.36 -14.81 -12.16
CA THR A 98 3.67 -14.47 -12.74
C THR A 98 4.11 -15.56 -13.72
N GLU A 99 5.28 -15.40 -14.34
CA GLU A 99 5.89 -16.47 -15.14
C GLU A 99 6.25 -17.72 -14.30
N LEU A 100 6.37 -17.59 -12.97
CA LEU A 100 6.64 -18.70 -12.03
C LEU A 100 5.37 -19.44 -11.58
N GLY A 101 4.20 -19.03 -12.08
CA GLY A 101 2.89 -19.53 -11.69
C GLY A 101 2.11 -18.54 -10.80
N LYS A 102 1.10 -19.07 -10.12
CA LYS A 102 0.18 -18.35 -9.22
C LYS A 102 -0.04 -19.19 -7.96
N GLY A 103 -0.48 -18.57 -6.88
CA GLY A 103 -0.98 -19.24 -5.68
C GLY A 103 -0.03 -19.17 -4.49
N LEU A 104 -0.38 -19.86 -3.42
CA LEU A 104 0.34 -19.86 -2.14
C LEU A 104 0.82 -21.26 -1.74
N GLY A 105 0.89 -22.19 -2.69
CA GLY A 105 1.56 -23.48 -2.51
C GLY A 105 3.03 -23.32 -2.13
N ARG A 106 3.53 -24.24 -1.31
CA ARG A 106 4.89 -24.17 -0.72
C ARG A 106 5.98 -23.93 -1.75
N GLU A 107 5.94 -24.71 -2.85
CA GLU A 107 6.97 -24.63 -3.90
C GLU A 107 6.95 -23.26 -4.60
N HIS A 108 5.75 -22.73 -4.88
CA HIS A 108 5.62 -21.42 -5.51
C HIS A 108 6.14 -20.32 -4.58
N ILE A 109 5.75 -20.32 -3.29
CA ILE A 109 6.26 -19.36 -2.30
C ILE A 109 7.79 -19.38 -2.24
N GLN A 110 8.40 -20.57 -2.22
CA GLN A 110 9.84 -20.72 -2.17
C GLN A 110 10.54 -20.22 -3.44
N ARG A 111 10.02 -20.53 -4.63
CA ARG A 111 10.62 -20.03 -5.89
C ARG A 111 10.45 -18.52 -6.05
N SER A 112 9.29 -17.99 -5.65
CA SER A 112 8.97 -16.56 -5.79
C SER A 112 9.78 -15.69 -4.83
N VAL A 113 10.03 -16.13 -3.59
CA VAL A 113 10.89 -15.35 -2.66
C VAL A 113 12.31 -15.26 -3.20
N GLU A 114 12.86 -16.35 -3.75
CA GLU A 114 14.19 -16.39 -4.34
C GLU A 114 14.31 -15.46 -5.55
N ALA A 115 13.28 -15.42 -6.39
CA ALA A 115 13.24 -14.52 -7.53
C ALA A 115 13.17 -13.04 -7.08
N SER A 116 12.37 -12.76 -6.06
CA SER A 116 12.21 -11.42 -5.50
C SER A 116 13.49 -10.92 -4.85
N LEU A 117 14.17 -11.75 -4.04
CA LEU A 117 15.48 -11.45 -3.43
C LEU A 117 16.52 -11.09 -4.50
N ARG A 118 16.59 -11.86 -5.60
CA ARG A 118 17.50 -11.59 -6.72
C ARG A 118 17.20 -10.26 -7.42
N ARG A 119 15.92 -9.97 -7.73
CA ARG A 119 15.52 -8.72 -8.39
C ARG A 119 15.78 -7.50 -7.51
N LEU A 120 15.43 -7.60 -6.23
CA LEU A 120 15.69 -6.57 -5.22
C LEU A 120 17.17 -6.43 -4.87
N GLN A 121 18.01 -7.42 -5.21
CA GLN A 121 19.43 -7.46 -4.86
C GLN A 121 19.66 -7.33 -3.34
N VAL A 122 18.89 -8.11 -2.57
CA VAL A 122 18.95 -8.16 -1.10
C VAL A 122 18.98 -9.60 -0.62
N ASP A 123 19.58 -9.83 0.56
CA ASP A 123 19.59 -11.15 1.19
C ASP A 123 18.32 -11.42 2.01
N VAL A 124 17.59 -10.36 2.39
CA VAL A 124 16.40 -10.45 3.24
C VAL A 124 15.36 -9.40 2.86
N ILE A 125 14.10 -9.83 2.78
CA ILE A 125 12.91 -8.98 2.63
C ILE A 125 12.38 -8.61 4.03
N ASP A 126 12.05 -7.33 4.25
CA ASP A 126 11.58 -6.89 5.55
C ASP A 126 10.14 -7.34 5.81
N LEU A 127 9.26 -7.19 4.81
CA LEU A 127 7.86 -7.61 4.89
C LEU A 127 7.44 -8.36 3.61
N TYR A 128 6.95 -9.58 3.76
CA TYR A 128 6.48 -10.38 2.63
C TYR A 128 4.99 -10.68 2.75
N TYR A 129 4.24 -10.30 1.71
CA TYR A 129 2.79 -10.45 1.69
C TYR A 129 2.34 -11.68 0.91
N ALA A 130 1.35 -12.40 1.45
CA ALA A 130 0.42 -13.16 0.63
C ALA A 130 -0.48 -12.16 -0.13
N HIS A 131 -0.34 -12.05 -1.45
CA HIS A 131 -0.96 -10.97 -2.25
C HIS A 131 -2.46 -11.18 -2.46
N TYR A 132 -2.89 -12.43 -2.61
CA TYR A 132 -4.27 -12.84 -2.80
C TYR A 132 -4.53 -14.13 -2.02
N GLU A 133 -5.80 -14.40 -1.71
CA GLU A 133 -6.16 -15.73 -1.21
C GLU A 133 -5.98 -16.79 -2.30
N ASP A 134 -5.50 -17.95 -1.87
CA ASP A 134 -5.45 -19.16 -2.66
C ASP A 134 -6.31 -20.19 -1.93
N LEU A 135 -7.43 -20.58 -2.55
CA LEU A 135 -8.39 -21.53 -1.98
C LEU A 135 -8.05 -22.98 -2.34
N ASP A 136 -7.12 -23.20 -3.27
CA ASP A 136 -6.69 -24.54 -3.70
C ASP A 136 -5.58 -25.09 -2.79
N THR A 137 -4.84 -24.20 -2.11
CA THR A 137 -3.79 -24.58 -1.14
C THR A 137 -4.33 -24.55 0.30
N PRO A 138 -4.13 -25.58 1.14
CA PRO A 138 -4.46 -25.51 2.57
C PRO A 138 -3.72 -24.39 3.32
N VAL A 139 -4.35 -23.76 4.31
CA VAL A 139 -3.72 -22.69 5.11
C VAL A 139 -2.48 -23.21 5.84
N GLU A 140 -2.53 -24.41 6.38
CA GLU A 140 -1.41 -25.05 7.06
C GLU A 140 -0.17 -25.13 6.16
N GLU A 141 -0.35 -25.47 4.89
CA GLU A 141 0.77 -25.51 3.94
C GLU A 141 1.33 -24.11 3.70
N THR A 142 0.45 -23.15 3.42
CA THR A 142 0.82 -21.75 3.16
C THR A 142 1.59 -21.16 4.36
N MET A 143 1.03 -21.26 5.56
CA MET A 143 1.64 -20.70 6.77
C MET A 143 2.95 -21.40 7.14
N ALA A 144 3.03 -22.73 6.96
CA ALA A 144 4.29 -23.46 7.17
C ALA A 144 5.37 -23.05 6.16
N ALA A 145 4.99 -22.75 4.91
CA ALA A 145 5.92 -22.27 3.90
C ALA A 145 6.46 -20.88 4.27
N PHE A 146 5.59 -19.95 4.67
CA PHE A 146 6.04 -18.63 5.14
C PHE A 146 6.90 -18.71 6.40
N ASP A 147 6.53 -19.55 7.38
CA ASP A 147 7.33 -19.78 8.59
C ASP A 147 8.74 -20.31 8.26
N ALA A 148 8.85 -21.24 7.31
CA ALA A 148 10.15 -21.74 6.85
C ALA A 148 11.01 -20.62 6.26
N LEU A 149 10.44 -19.65 5.54
CA LEU A 149 11.17 -18.49 5.02
C LEU A 149 11.65 -17.56 6.14
N VAL A 150 10.83 -17.36 7.17
CA VAL A 150 11.20 -16.56 8.35
C VAL A 150 12.33 -17.23 9.12
N ARG A 151 12.22 -18.54 9.40
CA ARG A 151 13.27 -19.31 10.07
C ARG A 151 14.57 -19.36 9.27
N ALA A 152 14.48 -19.38 7.95
CA ALA A 152 15.63 -19.32 7.06
C ALA A 152 16.25 -17.92 6.95
N GLY A 153 15.66 -16.89 7.58
CA GLY A 153 16.17 -15.52 7.57
C GLY A 153 15.97 -14.77 6.24
N LYS A 154 15.16 -15.31 5.32
CA LYS A 154 14.88 -14.70 4.00
C LYS A 154 13.82 -13.61 4.08
N VAL A 155 12.96 -13.68 5.09
CA VAL A 155 11.88 -12.74 5.36
C VAL A 155 11.88 -12.42 6.85
N ARG A 156 11.72 -11.15 7.23
CA ARG A 156 11.65 -10.75 8.65
C ARG A 156 10.23 -10.72 9.21
N ALA A 157 9.27 -10.26 8.43
CA ALA A 157 7.86 -10.17 8.82
C ALA A 157 6.91 -10.59 7.71
N LEU A 158 5.69 -10.98 8.10
CA LEU A 158 4.66 -11.43 7.19
C LEU A 158 3.47 -10.49 7.18
N GLY A 159 2.88 -10.33 6.02
CA GLY A 159 1.60 -9.65 5.84
C GLY A 159 0.67 -10.43 4.93
N THR A 160 -0.57 -9.96 4.81
CA THR A 160 -1.52 -10.48 3.84
C THR A 160 -2.32 -9.36 3.18
N SER A 161 -2.78 -9.61 1.97
CA SER A 161 -3.57 -8.72 1.12
C SER A 161 -4.68 -9.53 0.47
N ASN A 162 -5.85 -8.92 0.29
CA ASN A 162 -6.98 -9.52 -0.44
C ASN A 162 -7.41 -10.91 0.05
N HIS A 163 -7.32 -11.15 1.35
CA HIS A 163 -7.88 -12.33 2.00
C HIS A 163 -9.26 -12.00 2.53
N SER A 164 -10.20 -12.92 2.34
CA SER A 164 -11.49 -12.86 3.03
C SER A 164 -11.32 -12.87 4.56
N PRO A 165 -12.28 -12.33 5.33
CA PRO A 165 -12.26 -12.36 6.80
C PRO A 165 -12.08 -13.78 7.37
N GLN A 166 -12.72 -14.77 6.72
CA GLN A 166 -12.63 -16.18 7.06
C GLN A 166 -11.20 -16.68 6.88
N ARG A 167 -10.61 -16.43 5.71
CA ARG A 167 -9.24 -16.90 5.39
C ARG A 167 -8.18 -16.25 6.27
N LEU A 168 -8.34 -14.96 6.57
CA LEU A 168 -7.46 -14.26 7.51
C LEU A 168 -7.55 -14.90 8.90
N THR A 169 -8.76 -15.12 9.42
CA THR A 169 -8.98 -15.73 10.74
C THR A 169 -8.35 -17.13 10.82
N GLU A 170 -8.63 -17.98 9.83
CA GLU A 170 -8.08 -19.33 9.72
C GLU A 170 -6.54 -19.31 9.73
N SER A 171 -5.91 -18.41 8.96
CA SER A 171 -4.45 -18.23 8.91
C SER A 171 -3.85 -17.86 10.27
N LEU A 172 -4.51 -16.93 10.98
CA LEU A 172 -4.07 -16.50 12.30
C LEU A 172 -4.21 -17.61 13.35
N GLU A 173 -5.28 -18.41 13.27
CA GLU A 173 -5.51 -19.56 14.14
C GLU A 173 -4.52 -20.69 13.89
N VAL A 174 -4.27 -21.03 12.63
CA VAL A 174 -3.27 -22.01 12.23
C VAL A 174 -1.88 -21.62 12.74
N SER A 175 -1.52 -20.33 12.60
CA SER A 175 -0.24 -19.83 13.11
C SER A 175 -0.13 -20.00 14.62
N ARG A 176 -1.18 -19.63 15.35
CA ARG A 176 -1.25 -19.73 16.82
C ARG A 176 -1.16 -21.18 17.30
N ARG A 177 -1.96 -22.07 16.72
CA ARG A 177 -2.05 -23.49 17.10
C ARG A 177 -0.74 -24.24 16.86
N ASN A 178 -0.04 -23.91 15.78
CA ASN A 178 1.18 -24.61 15.35
C ASN A 178 2.48 -23.86 15.71
N ASN A 179 2.39 -22.75 16.44
CA ASN A 179 3.53 -21.89 16.79
C ASN A 179 4.38 -21.48 15.57
N LEU A 180 3.68 -21.05 14.50
CA LEU A 180 4.29 -20.56 13.26
C LEU A 180 4.35 -19.03 13.25
N ALA A 181 5.23 -18.48 12.41
CA ALA A 181 5.21 -17.07 12.05
C ALA A 181 3.80 -16.63 11.61
N ARG A 182 3.42 -15.41 12.00
CA ARG A 182 2.06 -14.89 11.87
C ARG A 182 2.03 -13.62 11.05
N TYR A 183 0.93 -13.37 10.34
CA TYR A 183 0.70 -12.07 9.71
C TYR A 183 0.60 -10.95 10.75
N ALA A 184 1.38 -9.90 10.56
CA ALA A 184 1.39 -8.70 11.39
C ALA A 184 0.77 -7.48 10.70
N VAL A 185 0.66 -7.53 9.36
CA VAL A 185 0.17 -6.42 8.53
C VAL A 185 -0.89 -6.89 7.56
N LEU A 186 -2.02 -6.18 7.53
CA LEU A 186 -3.04 -6.32 6.48
C LEU A 186 -2.89 -5.19 5.46
N GLN A 187 -2.98 -5.53 4.18
CA GLN A 187 -2.99 -4.56 3.07
C GLN A 187 -4.34 -4.67 2.31
N PRO A 188 -5.39 -3.94 2.73
CA PRO A 188 -6.70 -3.97 2.09
C PRO A 188 -6.91 -2.80 1.12
N HIS A 189 -7.89 -2.89 0.23
CA HIS A 189 -8.42 -1.73 -0.48
C HIS A 189 -9.28 -0.90 0.49
N TYR A 190 -8.82 0.30 0.85
CA TYR A 190 -9.55 1.19 1.77
C TYR A 190 -9.23 2.66 1.53
N ASN A 191 -10.27 3.47 1.33
CA ASN A 191 -10.22 4.92 1.14
C ASN A 191 -11.63 5.52 1.31
N LEU A 192 -11.77 6.84 1.12
CA LEU A 192 -13.04 7.56 1.26
C LEU A 192 -14.16 7.09 0.32
N VAL A 193 -13.88 6.37 -0.77
CA VAL A 193 -14.91 5.84 -1.67
C VAL A 193 -15.00 4.32 -1.63
N GLU A 194 -14.19 3.65 -0.81
CA GLU A 194 -14.07 2.20 -0.71
C GLU A 194 -13.91 1.80 0.76
N ARG A 195 -15.03 1.76 1.49
CA ARG A 195 -15.04 1.58 2.96
C ARG A 195 -15.54 0.20 3.39
N LYS A 196 -16.66 -0.23 2.80
CA LYS A 196 -17.48 -1.36 3.26
C LYS A 196 -16.67 -2.63 3.56
N ASN A 197 -15.87 -3.11 2.60
CA ASN A 197 -15.16 -4.38 2.72
C ASN A 197 -14.20 -4.43 3.91
N PHE A 198 -13.52 -3.32 4.21
CA PHE A 198 -12.60 -3.25 5.35
C PHE A 198 -13.36 -3.02 6.67
N GLU A 199 -14.24 -2.02 6.71
CA GLU A 199 -14.89 -1.60 7.96
C GLU A 199 -15.89 -2.63 8.51
N SER A 200 -16.57 -3.38 7.64
CA SER A 200 -17.65 -4.28 8.07
C SER A 200 -17.15 -5.58 8.71
N SER A 201 -15.89 -5.95 8.52
CA SER A 201 -15.39 -7.28 8.93
C SER A 201 -13.91 -7.30 9.27
N LEU A 202 -13.05 -6.88 8.35
CA LEU A 202 -11.59 -6.95 8.51
C LEU A 202 -11.05 -6.05 9.62
N ARG A 203 -11.61 -4.85 9.81
CA ARG A 203 -11.19 -3.92 10.88
C ARG A 203 -11.28 -4.56 12.25
N GLY A 204 -12.41 -5.17 12.58
CA GLY A 204 -12.60 -5.83 13.88
C GLY A 204 -11.65 -7.02 14.10
N ILE A 205 -11.26 -7.73 13.04
CA ILE A 205 -10.22 -8.76 13.12
C ILE A 205 -8.87 -8.11 13.44
N CYS A 206 -8.50 -7.04 12.73
CA CYS A 206 -7.24 -6.35 12.94
C CYS A 206 -7.10 -5.82 14.37
N GLU A 207 -8.15 -5.21 14.91
CA GLU A 207 -8.19 -4.70 16.29
C GLU A 207 -8.03 -5.82 17.32
N ARG A 208 -8.79 -6.91 17.19
CA ARG A 208 -8.72 -8.03 18.14
C ARG A 208 -7.38 -8.77 18.08
N GLU A 209 -6.82 -8.88 16.88
CA GLU A 209 -5.65 -9.72 16.64
C GLU A 209 -4.35 -8.92 16.59
N GLY A 210 -4.40 -7.59 16.74
CA GLY A 210 -3.23 -6.71 16.76
C GLY A 210 -2.53 -6.55 15.41
N LEU A 211 -3.27 -6.71 14.30
CA LEU A 211 -2.73 -6.40 12.97
C LEU A 211 -2.80 -4.89 12.72
N VAL A 212 -1.73 -4.34 12.16
CA VAL A 212 -1.76 -2.98 11.60
C VAL A 212 -2.10 -3.01 10.12
N VAL A 213 -2.56 -1.88 9.59
CA VAL A 213 -3.14 -1.82 8.25
C VAL A 213 -2.42 -0.79 7.39
N ALA A 214 -1.99 -1.21 6.20
CA ALA A 214 -1.37 -0.36 5.18
C ALA A 214 -2.26 -0.38 3.92
N PRO A 215 -3.29 0.49 3.83
CA PRO A 215 -4.33 0.35 2.81
C PRO A 215 -3.87 0.81 1.43
N TYR A 216 -4.31 0.09 0.39
CA TYR A 216 -4.06 0.46 -1.00
C TYR A 216 -5.30 0.99 -1.72
N PHE A 217 -4.96 1.51 -2.91
CA PHE A 217 -5.53 2.65 -3.61
C PHE A 217 -6.00 3.76 -2.67
N ALA A 218 -5.12 4.25 -1.80
CA ALA A 218 -5.42 5.33 -0.85
C ALA A 218 -6.03 6.59 -1.51
N LEU A 219 -5.71 6.84 -2.78
CA LEU A 219 -6.22 7.97 -3.57
C LEU A 219 -7.20 7.57 -4.68
N ALA A 220 -7.70 6.33 -4.69
CA ALA A 220 -8.66 5.78 -5.65
C ALA A 220 -8.28 6.08 -7.11
N SER A 221 -7.08 5.68 -7.52
CA SER A 221 -6.52 5.94 -8.87
C SER A 221 -6.48 7.43 -9.26
N GLY A 222 -6.41 8.30 -8.25
CA GLY A 222 -6.36 9.74 -8.37
C GLY A 222 -7.74 10.42 -8.34
N PHE A 223 -8.84 9.70 -8.11
CA PHE A 223 -10.16 10.31 -7.94
C PHE A 223 -10.14 11.34 -6.80
N LEU A 224 -9.50 10.98 -5.68
CA LEU A 224 -9.42 11.79 -4.46
C LEU A 224 -8.37 12.90 -4.51
N THR A 225 -7.78 13.22 -5.66
CA THR A 225 -6.79 14.32 -5.79
C THR A 225 -7.43 15.63 -6.28
N GLY A 226 -8.74 15.63 -6.51
CA GLY A 226 -9.48 16.81 -7.00
C GLY A 226 -9.34 17.10 -8.50
N LYS A 227 -8.60 16.27 -9.25
CA LYS A 227 -8.49 16.40 -10.72
C LYS A 227 -9.75 15.98 -11.49
N TYR A 228 -10.69 15.34 -10.81
CA TYR A 228 -12.02 15.03 -11.33
C TYR A 228 -13.03 15.94 -10.64
N ARG A 229 -13.86 16.62 -11.45
CA ARG A 229 -14.91 17.53 -10.99
C ARG A 229 -16.19 17.21 -11.74
N LYS A 230 -17.32 17.36 -11.05
CA LYS A 230 -18.64 17.21 -11.65
C LYS A 230 -18.79 18.26 -12.76
N ASP A 231 -19.36 17.85 -13.89
CA ASP A 231 -19.64 18.71 -15.05
C ASP A 231 -18.41 19.39 -15.68
N GLN A 232 -17.21 18.84 -15.45
CA GLN A 232 -15.96 19.27 -16.09
C GLN A 232 -15.37 18.15 -16.94
N PRO A 233 -14.58 18.49 -17.98
CA PRO A 233 -13.91 17.47 -18.77
C PRO A 233 -12.94 16.64 -17.90
N PRO A 234 -12.84 15.31 -18.13
CA PRO A 234 -11.89 14.47 -17.43
C PRO A 234 -10.44 14.90 -17.69
N PRO A 235 -9.51 14.62 -16.76
CA PRO A 235 -8.09 14.81 -17.00
C PRO A 235 -7.62 13.94 -18.16
N LYS A 236 -6.65 14.42 -18.93
CA LYS A 236 -5.99 13.65 -20.00
C LYS A 236 -5.15 12.52 -19.40
N SER A 237 -5.75 11.35 -19.25
CA SER A 237 -5.13 10.16 -18.67
C SER A 237 -5.82 8.91 -19.20
N ALA A 238 -5.04 7.87 -19.51
CA ALA A 238 -5.57 6.56 -19.90
C ALA A 238 -6.45 5.92 -18.82
N ARG A 239 -6.37 6.38 -17.55
CA ARG A 239 -7.16 5.87 -16.43
C ARG A 239 -8.49 6.61 -16.23
N ALA A 240 -8.70 7.74 -16.89
CA ALA A 240 -9.78 8.67 -16.53
C ALA A 240 -11.18 8.08 -16.71
N GLU A 241 -11.43 7.39 -17.82
CA GLU A 241 -12.74 6.78 -18.13
C GLU A 241 -13.12 5.72 -17.09
N GLY A 242 -12.23 4.78 -16.78
CA GLY A 242 -12.47 3.74 -15.78
C GLY A 242 -12.73 4.32 -14.39
N VAL A 243 -11.97 5.35 -13.99
CA VAL A 243 -12.15 6.04 -12.71
C VAL A 243 -13.50 6.74 -12.63
N LEU A 244 -13.93 7.43 -13.69
CA LEU A 244 -15.25 8.08 -13.72
C LEU A 244 -16.39 7.07 -13.75
N LYS A 245 -16.25 5.95 -14.47
CA LYS A 245 -17.25 4.88 -14.46
C LYS A 245 -17.44 4.31 -13.06
N GLN A 246 -16.37 4.18 -12.29
CA GLN A 246 -16.41 3.60 -10.95
C GLN A 246 -16.85 4.61 -9.87
N TYR A 247 -16.35 5.84 -9.93
CA TYR A 247 -16.50 6.81 -8.84
C TYR A 247 -17.27 8.08 -9.21
N GLY A 248 -17.63 8.28 -10.48
CA GLY A 248 -18.42 9.42 -10.96
C GLY A 248 -19.91 9.33 -10.62
N ASN A 249 -20.27 8.82 -9.44
CA ASN A 249 -21.63 8.67 -8.93
C ASN A 249 -21.93 9.67 -7.80
N ALA A 250 -23.17 9.66 -7.30
CA ALA A 250 -23.63 10.62 -6.29
C ALA A 250 -22.75 10.60 -5.02
N ARG A 251 -22.35 9.41 -4.56
CA ARG A 251 -21.43 9.26 -3.43
C ARG A 251 -20.06 9.84 -3.71
N GLY A 252 -19.46 9.50 -4.85
CA GLY A 252 -18.12 10.00 -5.20
C GLY A 252 -18.09 11.52 -5.29
N TRP A 253 -19.10 12.15 -5.88
CA TRP A 253 -19.18 13.62 -5.93
C TRP A 253 -19.41 14.25 -4.55
N ALA A 254 -20.23 13.64 -3.69
CA ALA A 254 -20.38 14.11 -2.32
C ALA A 254 -19.05 14.09 -1.53
N VAL A 255 -18.22 13.06 -1.75
CA VAL A 255 -16.87 12.98 -1.17
C VAL A 255 -15.97 14.09 -1.72
N ILE A 256 -16.03 14.37 -3.02
CA ILE A 256 -15.28 15.47 -3.64
C ILE A 256 -15.67 16.83 -3.06
N ASP A 257 -16.96 17.08 -2.85
CA ASP A 257 -17.47 18.32 -2.26
C ASP A 257 -17.02 18.46 -0.79
N ALA A 258 -17.00 17.36 -0.03
CA ALA A 258 -16.49 17.36 1.34
C ALA A 258 -14.98 17.61 1.40
N LEU A 259 -14.19 17.01 0.51
CA LEU A 259 -12.75 17.29 0.39
C LEU A 259 -12.51 18.76 0.05
N ASP A 260 -13.34 19.36 -0.81
CA ASP A 260 -13.26 20.78 -1.15
C ASP A 260 -13.51 21.68 0.07
N ALA A 261 -14.59 21.40 0.81
CA ALA A 261 -14.94 22.13 2.02
C ALA A 261 -13.84 22.03 3.09
N VAL A 262 -13.31 20.84 3.34
CA VAL A 262 -12.22 20.63 4.31
C VAL A 262 -10.95 21.33 3.83
N THR A 263 -10.58 21.19 2.55
CA THR A 263 -9.36 21.85 2.01
C THR A 263 -9.43 23.37 2.18
N ARG A 264 -10.59 24.00 2.01
CA ARG A 264 -10.76 25.45 2.26
C ARG A 264 -10.48 25.87 3.70
N ARG A 265 -10.65 24.99 4.69
CA ARG A 265 -10.33 25.26 6.10
C ARG A 265 -8.82 25.14 6.40
N HIS A 266 -8.06 24.52 5.51
CA HIS A 266 -6.63 24.24 5.68
C HIS A 266 -5.80 24.87 4.55
N PRO A 267 -5.48 26.17 4.62
CA PRO A 267 -4.71 26.86 3.59
C PRO A 267 -3.38 26.16 3.27
N GLY A 268 -3.13 25.93 1.99
CA GLY A 268 -1.93 25.22 1.51
C GLY A 268 -2.05 23.70 1.46
N ALA A 269 -3.13 23.12 2.03
CA ALA A 269 -3.45 21.71 1.84
C ALA A 269 -4.07 21.47 0.45
N ASN A 270 -4.07 20.21 0.02
CA ASN A 270 -4.82 19.75 -1.14
C ASN A 270 -5.62 18.48 -0.85
N PHE A 271 -6.42 18.05 -1.83
CA PHE A 271 -7.35 16.95 -1.68
C PHE A 271 -6.65 15.62 -1.37
N ALA A 272 -5.51 15.36 -2.01
CA ALA A 272 -4.74 14.14 -1.78
C ALA A 272 -4.21 14.12 -0.35
N GLN A 273 -3.73 15.25 0.15
CA GLN A 273 -3.25 15.40 1.53
C GLN A 273 -4.37 15.19 2.55
N VAL A 274 -5.54 15.81 2.34
CA VAL A 274 -6.70 15.61 3.20
C VAL A 274 -7.16 14.15 3.20
N ALA A 275 -7.24 13.50 2.04
CA ALA A 275 -7.65 12.10 1.94
C ALA A 275 -6.67 11.14 2.65
N LEU A 276 -5.37 11.37 2.50
CA LEU A 276 -4.34 10.59 3.19
C LEU A 276 -4.32 10.85 4.70
N ALA A 277 -4.47 12.11 5.12
CA ALA A 277 -4.57 12.47 6.53
C ALA A 277 -5.82 11.83 7.19
N TRP A 278 -6.95 11.77 6.49
CA TRP A 278 -8.14 11.05 6.95
C TRP A 278 -7.86 9.57 7.14
N LEU A 279 -7.23 8.90 6.16
CA LEU A 279 -6.83 7.49 6.30
C LEU A 279 -5.90 7.27 7.49
N ALA A 280 -4.91 8.14 7.67
CA ALA A 280 -3.93 8.07 8.74
C ALA A 280 -4.53 8.25 10.15
N ALA A 281 -5.70 8.88 10.26
CA ALA A 281 -6.45 9.06 11.49
C ALA A 281 -7.37 7.86 11.82
N GLN A 282 -7.56 6.92 10.90
CA GLN A 282 -8.43 5.76 11.13
C GLN A 282 -7.77 4.73 12.06
N PRO A 283 -8.56 4.02 12.89
CA PRO A 283 -8.05 2.94 13.73
C PRO A 283 -7.27 1.91 12.91
N THR A 284 -6.22 1.35 13.51
CA THR A 284 -5.30 0.34 12.93
C THR A 284 -4.45 0.79 11.72
N ILE A 285 -4.74 1.94 11.09
CA ILE A 285 -4.00 2.40 9.92
C ILE A 285 -2.61 2.94 10.31
N VAL A 286 -1.58 2.27 9.81
CA VAL A 286 -0.19 2.69 10.01
C VAL A 286 0.29 3.58 8.88
N ALA A 287 0.19 3.11 7.63
CA ALA A 287 0.76 3.81 6.48
C ALA A 287 -0.06 3.55 5.20
N PRO A 288 -0.91 4.49 4.77
CA PRO A 288 -1.58 4.40 3.48
C PRO A 288 -0.57 4.27 2.34
N ILE A 289 -0.91 3.46 1.34
CA ILE A 289 -0.08 3.23 0.15
C ILE A 289 -0.51 4.20 -0.94
N ALA A 290 0.40 5.07 -1.34
CA ALA A 290 0.22 5.94 -2.49
C ALA A 290 1.48 5.97 -3.36
N SER A 291 1.28 6.11 -4.66
CA SER A 291 2.35 6.12 -5.66
C SER A 291 2.48 7.52 -6.25
N ALA A 292 3.72 7.89 -6.60
CA ALA A 292 4.03 9.16 -7.26
C ALA A 292 4.79 8.89 -8.56
N THR A 293 4.58 9.75 -9.56
CA THR A 293 5.33 9.71 -10.84
C THR A 293 6.24 10.92 -11.02
N SER A 294 6.49 11.69 -9.95
CA SER A 294 7.46 12.78 -9.93
C SER A 294 7.92 13.07 -8.50
N ALA A 295 9.10 13.67 -8.34
CA ALA A 295 9.60 14.11 -7.04
C ALA A 295 8.66 15.13 -6.37
N SER A 296 8.02 16.01 -7.15
CA SER A 296 7.05 16.98 -6.63
C SER A 296 5.79 16.31 -6.06
N GLN A 297 5.26 15.28 -6.74
CA GLN A 297 4.15 14.51 -6.21
C GLN A 297 4.55 13.77 -4.94
N THR A 298 5.77 13.22 -4.87
CA THR A 298 6.26 12.58 -3.64
C THR A 298 6.24 13.55 -2.45
N GLN A 299 6.74 14.78 -2.64
CA GLN A 299 6.73 15.82 -1.61
C GLN A 299 5.31 16.24 -1.21
N GLU A 300 4.41 16.31 -2.20
CA GLU A 300 2.99 16.60 -1.98
C GLU A 300 2.33 15.54 -1.08
N LEU A 301 2.54 14.26 -1.38
CA LEU A 301 1.98 13.14 -0.60
C LEU A 301 2.52 13.11 0.83
N LEU A 302 3.82 13.39 1.01
CA LEU A 302 4.44 13.45 2.34
C LEU A 302 3.87 14.60 3.20
N GLY A 303 3.48 15.71 2.57
CA GLY A 303 2.83 16.84 3.25
C GLY A 303 1.48 16.49 3.90
N ALA A 304 0.86 15.37 3.53
CA ALA A 304 -0.35 14.88 4.19
C ALA A 304 -0.15 14.64 5.69
N PHE A 305 1.06 14.28 6.11
CA PHE A 305 1.36 13.85 7.47
C PHE A 305 1.87 14.99 8.36
N THR A 306 1.89 16.21 7.82
CA THR A 306 2.03 17.45 8.58
C THR A 306 0.68 18.16 8.77
N LEU A 307 -0.37 17.68 8.10
CA LEU A 307 -1.72 18.23 8.19
C LEU A 307 -2.45 17.69 9.43
N GLN A 308 -3.03 18.57 10.23
CA GLN A 308 -3.86 18.22 11.38
C GLN A 308 -5.33 18.46 11.04
N LEU A 309 -6.07 17.39 10.76
CA LEU A 309 -7.51 17.47 10.57
C LEU A 309 -8.22 17.62 11.91
N THR A 310 -9.22 18.49 11.98
CA THR A 310 -10.07 18.64 13.16
C THR A 310 -11.11 17.50 13.23
N GLU A 311 -11.74 17.32 14.39
CA GLU A 311 -12.87 16.39 14.51
C GLU A 311 -14.04 16.74 13.57
N GLU A 312 -14.25 18.04 13.30
CA GLU A 312 -15.25 18.51 12.34
C GLU A 312 -14.91 18.05 10.92
N ASP A 313 -13.63 18.14 10.53
CA ASP A 313 -13.17 17.70 9.21
C ASP A 313 -13.33 16.20 9.02
N LEU A 314 -12.90 15.40 10.01
CA LEU A 314 -13.04 13.96 10.00
C LEU A 314 -14.52 13.55 9.89
N ARG A 315 -15.39 14.17 10.69
CA ARG A 315 -16.84 13.91 10.67
C ARG A 315 -17.47 14.26 9.32
N ALA A 316 -17.09 15.40 8.73
CA ALA A 316 -17.61 15.82 7.43
C ALA A 316 -17.24 14.81 6.33
N LEU A 317 -15.99 14.32 6.34
CA LEU A 317 -15.52 13.29 5.41
C LEU A 317 -16.22 11.94 5.65
N ASP A 318 -16.41 11.55 6.90
CA ASP A 318 -17.10 10.31 7.25
C ASP A 318 -18.56 10.30 6.78
N VAL A 319 -19.29 11.39 7.01
CA VAL A 319 -20.69 11.54 6.58
C VAL A 319 -20.83 11.52 5.05
N ALA A 320 -19.90 12.18 4.34
CA ALA A 320 -19.92 12.18 2.87
C ALA A 320 -19.63 10.80 2.29
N SER A 321 -18.69 10.07 2.90
CA SER A 321 -18.22 8.76 2.43
C SER A 321 -19.05 7.57 2.90
N SER A 322 -19.92 7.73 3.90
CA SER A 322 -20.79 6.65 4.39
C SER A 322 -22.07 6.46 3.58
N ARG A 323 -22.36 7.33 2.60
CA ARG A 323 -23.54 7.20 1.74
C ARG A 323 -23.45 5.93 0.90
N GLU A 324 -24.59 5.32 0.59
CA GLU A 324 -24.64 4.28 -0.45
C GLU A 324 -24.40 4.91 -1.83
N ALA A 325 -23.79 4.14 -2.74
CA ALA A 325 -23.34 4.61 -4.06
C ALA A 325 -24.50 4.91 -5.02
#